data_AF-A0A1H6HZD6-F1
#
_entry.id   AF-A0A1H6HZD6-F1
#
_cell.length_a   1.000
_cell.length_b   1.000
_cell.length_c   1.000
_cell.angle_alpha   90.00
_cell.angle_beta   90.00
_cell.angle_gamma   90.00
#
_symmetry.space_group_name_H-M   'P 1'
#
loop_
_entity.id
_entity.type
_entity.pdbx_description
1 polymer ?
#
loop_
_entity_poly.entity_id
_entity_poly.type
_entity_poly.pdbx_seq_one_letter_code
_entity_poly.pdbx_strand_id
1 'polypeptide(L)'
;MKRFAAILVALTAASCIFTGCEPKKKDIKSKEVTEQNSDSYESAIKECFDAMNSEGGGKAFYSYMYPDAALDAMKQSGEFDELVKTFNDTQAEINKNSNDKYTYAGVKESKELSEKQVSGVKSYFVELSAPYVPDIKEEALDIKEGYEVTYNYKKNDEDAGDETVIVVSLNNEGWKVITR
;
A
#
# COMPACT_ATOMS: atom_id res chain seq x y z
N MET A 1 -7.47 63.71 33.07
CA MET A 1 -6.89 65.03 32.73
C MET A 1 -5.79 64.82 31.71
N LYS A 2 -5.90 65.48 30.54
CA LYS A 2 -4.83 66.00 29.65
C LYS A 2 -3.76 65.00 29.13
N ARG A 3 -3.33 64.96 27.86
CA ARG A 3 -3.54 65.76 26.64
C ARG A 3 -2.63 65.13 25.55
N PHE A 4 -3.11 65.05 24.29
CA PHE A 4 -2.40 65.10 22.97
C PHE A 4 -1.19 64.16 22.71
N ALA A 5 -0.91 63.64 21.51
CA ALA A 5 -1.22 64.08 20.15
C ALA A 5 -1.21 62.91 19.15
N ALA A 6 -2.03 63.05 18.12
CA ALA A 6 -2.00 62.27 16.90
C ALA A 6 -0.82 62.69 16.00
N ILE A 7 -0.25 61.73 15.24
CA ILE A 7 0.29 61.99 13.90
C ILE A 7 -0.18 60.87 12.98
N LEU A 8 -0.71 61.31 11.85
CA LEU A 8 -1.43 60.60 10.81
C LEU A 8 -0.68 60.88 9.50
N VAL A 9 -0.16 59.85 8.83
CA VAL A 9 0.32 59.88 7.42
C VAL A 9 0.12 58.44 6.89
N ALA A 10 -1.02 58.12 6.28
CA ALA A 10 -1.40 58.32 4.87
C ALA A 10 -0.94 57.16 3.94
N LEU A 11 -1.94 56.31 3.64
CA LEU A 11 -2.30 55.74 2.34
C LEU A 11 -1.18 55.43 1.32
N THR A 12 -0.99 54.14 1.07
CA THR A 12 -0.90 53.63 -0.30
C THR A 12 -1.85 52.43 -0.44
N ALA A 13 -2.91 52.63 -1.22
CA ALA A 13 -3.74 51.56 -1.74
C ALA A 13 -2.95 50.80 -2.80
N ALA A 14 -2.79 49.49 -2.62
CA ALA A 14 -2.50 48.56 -3.69
C ALA A 14 -3.63 47.54 -3.72
N SER A 15 -4.62 47.81 -4.56
CA SER A 15 -5.64 46.88 -4.98
C SER A 15 -5.01 45.76 -5.80
N CYS A 16 -4.88 44.57 -5.21
CA CYS A 16 -4.77 43.33 -5.98
C CYS A 16 -5.95 42.45 -5.56
N ILE A 17 -6.98 42.49 -6.41
CA ILE A 17 -8.04 41.50 -6.42
C ILE A 17 -7.37 40.20 -6.88
N PHE A 18 -7.22 39.24 -5.97
CA PHE A 18 -7.06 37.85 -6.36
C PHE A 18 -8.20 37.06 -5.73
N THR A 19 -9.13 36.69 -6.62
CA THR A 19 -9.98 35.52 -6.52
C THR A 19 -9.23 34.31 -5.97
N GLY A 20 -9.90 33.53 -5.12
CA GLY A 20 -9.58 32.11 -4.91
C GLY A 20 -8.80 31.82 -3.62
N CYS A 21 -9.53 31.68 -2.52
CA CYS A 21 -9.11 30.78 -1.43
C CYS A 21 -10.06 29.58 -1.44
N GLU A 22 -9.95 28.72 -2.45
CA GLU A 22 -10.14 27.30 -2.19
C GLU A 22 -8.93 26.85 -1.35
N PRO A 23 -9.13 26.12 -0.24
CA PRO A 23 -8.01 25.48 0.41
C PRO A 23 -7.40 24.52 -0.61
N LYS A 24 -6.18 24.80 -1.04
CA LYS A 24 -5.37 23.86 -1.80
C LYS A 24 -5.40 22.54 -1.03
N LYS A 25 -6.10 21.55 -1.60
CA LYS A 25 -5.88 20.15 -1.25
C LYS A 25 -4.37 19.96 -1.30
N LYS A 26 -3.76 19.72 -0.15
CA LYS A 26 -2.40 19.21 -0.12
C LYS A 26 -2.50 17.88 -0.84
N ASP A 27 -2.03 17.83 -2.07
CA ASP A 27 -1.70 16.57 -2.72
C ASP A 27 -0.67 15.89 -1.82
N ILE A 28 -1.16 15.03 -0.94
CA ILE A 28 -0.34 14.05 -0.27
C ILE A 28 0.06 13.11 -1.39
N LYS A 29 1.23 13.34 -1.97
CA LYS A 29 1.87 12.39 -2.87
C LYS A 29 2.16 11.13 -2.05
N SER A 30 1.20 10.22 -1.95
CA SER A 30 1.51 8.81 -1.79
C SER A 30 2.41 8.46 -2.97
N LYS A 31 3.62 7.97 -2.69
CA LYS A 31 4.51 7.48 -3.74
C LYS A 31 3.74 6.40 -4.48
N GLU A 32 3.39 6.63 -5.73
CA GLU A 32 2.67 5.66 -6.56
C GLU A 32 3.58 4.43 -6.68
N VAL A 33 3.24 3.36 -5.98
CA VAL A 33 3.95 2.08 -6.09
C VAL A 33 3.32 1.38 -7.29
N THR A 34 3.97 1.46 -8.44
CA THR A 34 3.48 0.84 -9.68
C THR A 34 4.02 -0.58 -9.87
N GLU A 35 5.15 -0.89 -9.23
CA GLU A 35 5.90 -2.15 -9.35
C GLU A 35 6.63 -2.45 -8.03
N GLN A 36 6.86 -3.75 -7.75
CA GLN A 36 7.64 -4.20 -6.61
C GLN A 36 9.12 -3.81 -6.75
N ASN A 37 9.68 -3.15 -5.73
CA ASN A 37 11.10 -2.74 -5.71
C ASN A 37 11.84 -3.14 -4.41
N SER A 38 11.13 -3.84 -3.52
CA SER A 38 11.64 -4.28 -2.21
C SER A 38 12.81 -5.26 -2.31
N ASP A 39 13.88 -4.97 -1.60
CA ASP A 39 15.07 -5.82 -1.42
C ASP A 39 15.02 -6.70 -0.15
N SER A 40 14.02 -6.46 0.71
CA SER A 40 13.89 -7.02 2.04
C SER A 40 12.42 -7.25 2.40
N TYR A 41 12.15 -8.18 3.31
CA TYR A 41 10.77 -8.45 3.74
C TYR A 41 10.10 -7.22 4.38
N GLU A 42 10.85 -6.38 5.08
CA GLU A 42 10.32 -5.16 5.72
C GLU A 42 9.89 -4.12 4.68
N SER A 43 10.74 -3.89 3.67
CA SER A 43 10.39 -3.01 2.55
C SER A 43 9.22 -3.57 1.73
N ALA A 44 9.14 -4.89 1.56
CA ALA A 44 8.02 -5.55 0.87
C ALA A 44 6.69 -5.34 1.61
N ILE A 45 6.66 -5.54 2.92
CA ILE A 45 5.47 -5.28 3.75
C ILE A 45 5.08 -3.82 3.66
N LYS A 46 6.05 -2.89 3.75
CA LYS A 46 5.78 -1.46 3.64
C LYS A 46 5.22 -1.08 2.28
N GLU A 47 5.83 -1.56 1.19
CA GLU A 47 5.37 -1.28 -0.18
C GLU A 47 3.99 -1.88 -0.44
N CYS A 48 3.72 -3.10 0.05
CA CYS A 48 2.40 -3.72 -0.02
C CYS A 48 1.37 -2.92 0.80
N PHE A 49 1.72 -2.46 2.01
CA PHE A 49 0.86 -1.63 2.84
C PHE A 49 0.54 -0.29 2.15
N ASP A 50 1.55 0.38 1.60
CA ASP A 50 1.38 1.66 0.90
C ASP A 50 0.53 1.47 -0.37
N ALA A 51 0.76 0.39 -1.13
CA ALA A 51 -0.06 0.02 -2.28
C ALA A 51 -1.51 -0.26 -1.88
N MET A 52 -1.72 -0.98 -0.77
CA MET A 52 -3.04 -1.25 -0.23
C MET A 52 -3.79 0.03 0.15
N ASN A 53 -3.09 1.06 0.65
CA ASN A 53 -3.70 2.29 1.18
C ASN A 53 -3.59 3.51 0.24
N SER A 54 -3.31 3.32 -1.05
CA SER A 54 -3.17 4.41 -2.02
C SER A 54 -4.12 4.28 -3.21
N GLU A 55 -4.53 5.43 -3.76
CA GLU A 55 -5.17 5.45 -5.08
C GLU A 55 -4.13 5.04 -6.13
N GLY A 56 -4.50 4.12 -7.03
CA GLY A 56 -3.59 3.64 -8.08
C GLY A 56 -2.69 2.47 -7.65
N GLY A 57 -2.66 2.11 -6.37
CA GLY A 57 -1.78 1.07 -5.83
C GLY A 57 -2.15 -0.38 -6.23
N GLY A 58 -3.29 -0.59 -6.91
CA GLY A 58 -3.80 -1.93 -7.21
C GLY A 58 -2.81 -2.86 -7.93
N LYS A 59 -2.03 -2.34 -8.89
CA LYS A 59 -1.04 -3.16 -9.61
C LYS A 59 0.04 -3.70 -8.68
N ALA A 60 0.64 -2.83 -7.86
CA ALA A 60 1.64 -3.25 -6.90
C ALA A 60 1.03 -4.18 -5.85
N PHE A 61 -0.16 -3.85 -5.32
CA PHE A 61 -0.86 -4.70 -4.37
C PHE A 61 -1.01 -6.13 -4.89
N TYR A 62 -1.57 -6.32 -6.09
CA TYR A 62 -1.73 -7.66 -6.65
C TYR A 62 -0.40 -8.35 -6.96
N SER A 63 0.67 -7.60 -7.28
CA SER A 63 2.01 -8.20 -7.48
C SER A 63 2.60 -8.81 -6.21
N TYR A 64 2.26 -8.27 -5.03
CA TYR A 64 2.62 -8.88 -3.74
C TYR A 64 1.72 -10.07 -3.38
N MET A 65 0.46 -10.07 -3.80
CA MET A 65 -0.50 -11.11 -3.39
C MET A 65 -0.42 -12.39 -4.23
N TYR A 66 0.00 -12.30 -5.50
CA TYR A 66 -0.07 -13.43 -6.45
C TYR A 66 1.31 -13.81 -7.02
N PRO A 67 1.54 -15.12 -7.28
CA PRO A 67 2.64 -15.58 -8.12
C PRO A 67 2.53 -15.04 -9.54
N ASP A 68 3.67 -14.85 -10.21
CA ASP A 68 3.74 -14.23 -11.54
C ASP A 68 2.98 -15.03 -12.60
N ALA A 69 2.99 -16.37 -12.50
CA ALA A 69 2.23 -17.24 -13.41
C ALA A 69 0.72 -16.97 -13.34
N ALA A 70 0.17 -16.71 -12.15
CA ALA A 70 -1.24 -16.37 -11.98
C ALA A 70 -1.54 -14.95 -12.50
N LEU A 71 -0.64 -13.99 -12.24
CA LEU A 71 -0.74 -12.64 -12.78
C LEU A 71 -0.74 -12.63 -14.31
N ASP A 72 0.14 -13.42 -14.94
CA ASP A 72 0.23 -13.49 -16.39
C ASP A 72 -1.01 -14.15 -17.01
N ALA A 73 -1.56 -15.18 -16.37
CA ALA A 73 -2.84 -15.76 -16.78
C ALA A 73 -3.99 -14.74 -16.67
N MET A 74 -4.09 -14.00 -15.57
CA MET A 74 -5.08 -12.94 -15.39
C MET A 74 -4.92 -11.78 -16.39
N LYS A 75 -3.67 -11.43 -16.76
CA LYS A 75 -3.41 -10.41 -17.79
C LYS A 75 -3.84 -10.90 -19.18
N GLN A 76 -3.61 -12.18 -19.50
CA GLN A 76 -4.01 -12.77 -20.77
C GLN A 76 -5.54 -12.88 -20.92
N SER A 77 -6.25 -13.13 -19.82
CA SER A 77 -7.72 -13.14 -19.81
C SER A 77 -8.35 -11.74 -19.79
N GLY A 78 -7.57 -10.69 -19.45
CA GLY A 78 -8.04 -9.32 -19.24
C GLY A 78 -8.60 -9.06 -17.84
N GLU A 79 -8.73 -10.09 -17.00
CA GLU A 79 -9.25 -9.99 -15.63
C GLU A 79 -8.36 -9.13 -14.74
N PHE A 80 -7.04 -9.12 -14.99
CA PHE A 80 -6.10 -8.33 -14.18
C PHE A 80 -6.40 -6.82 -14.22
N ASP A 81 -6.70 -6.28 -15.41
CA ASP A 81 -6.99 -4.85 -15.56
C ASP A 81 -8.33 -4.48 -14.89
N GLU A 82 -9.32 -5.38 -14.93
CA GLU A 82 -10.60 -5.18 -14.24
C GLU A 82 -10.45 -5.22 -12.72
N LEU A 83 -9.63 -6.15 -12.20
CA LEU A 83 -9.30 -6.22 -10.77
C LEU A 83 -8.60 -4.96 -10.29
N VAL A 84 -7.56 -4.53 -11.01
CA VAL A 84 -6.81 -3.29 -10.71
C VAL A 84 -7.73 -2.08 -10.74
N LYS A 85 -8.60 -1.97 -11.75
CA LYS A 85 -9.56 -0.87 -11.86
C LYS A 85 -10.53 -0.87 -10.68
N THR A 86 -11.12 -2.02 -10.36
CA THR A 86 -12.08 -2.15 -9.24
C THR A 86 -11.43 -1.79 -7.90
N PHE A 87 -10.20 -2.27 -7.68
CA PHE A 87 -9.42 -1.93 -6.49
C PHE A 87 -9.22 -0.42 -6.39
N ASN A 88 -8.72 0.21 -7.46
CA ASN A 88 -8.42 1.64 -7.46
C ASN A 88 -9.67 2.52 -7.32
N ASP A 89 -10.77 2.15 -7.97
CA ASP A 89 -12.06 2.84 -7.83
C ASP A 89 -12.57 2.78 -6.38
N THR A 90 -12.43 1.61 -5.74
CA THR A 90 -12.78 1.40 -4.32
C THR A 90 -11.93 2.29 -3.41
N GLN A 91 -10.60 2.32 -3.60
CA GLN A 91 -9.73 3.17 -2.78
C GLN A 91 -10.01 4.66 -2.99
N ALA A 92 -10.30 5.08 -4.22
CA ALA A 92 -10.72 6.45 -4.50
C ALA A 92 -12.06 6.80 -3.81
N GLU A 93 -12.99 5.85 -3.70
CA GLU A 93 -14.24 6.05 -2.95
C GLU A 93 -13.99 6.17 -1.43
N ILE A 94 -13.17 5.29 -0.86
CA ILE A 94 -12.78 5.35 0.55
C ILE A 94 -12.12 6.69 0.87
N ASN A 95 -11.19 7.15 0.04
CA ASN A 95 -10.48 8.42 0.24
C ASN A 95 -11.36 9.65 0.03
N LYS A 96 -12.42 9.56 -0.78
CA LYS A 96 -13.42 10.65 -0.88
C LYS A 96 -14.28 10.75 0.37
N ASN A 97 -14.59 9.62 1.00
CA ASN A 97 -15.51 9.53 2.12
C ASN A 97 -14.83 9.58 3.49
N SER A 98 -13.50 9.43 3.54
CA SER A 98 -12.70 9.45 4.75
C SER A 98 -11.49 10.38 4.62
N ASN A 99 -11.18 11.10 5.71
CA ASN A 99 -9.91 11.83 5.83
C ASN A 99 -8.83 10.99 6.52
N ASP A 100 -9.07 9.69 6.68
CA ASP A 100 -8.15 8.80 7.36
C ASP A 100 -6.90 8.55 6.53
N LYS A 101 -5.76 8.87 7.11
CA LYS A 101 -4.45 8.59 6.54
C LYS A 101 -3.80 7.43 7.29
N TYR A 102 -3.64 6.31 6.59
CA TYR A 102 -2.92 5.15 7.11
C TYR A 102 -1.43 5.29 6.80
N THR A 103 -0.57 4.92 7.73
CA THR A 103 0.89 4.97 7.54
C THR A 103 1.56 3.79 8.21
N TYR A 104 2.41 3.08 7.47
CA TYR A 104 3.25 2.03 8.02
C TYR A 104 4.25 2.61 9.02
N ALA A 105 4.28 2.07 10.23
CA ALA A 105 5.15 2.58 11.29
C ALA A 105 6.41 1.73 11.50
N GLY A 106 6.33 0.41 11.36
CA GLY A 106 7.50 -0.46 11.46
C GLY A 106 7.18 -1.90 11.82
N VAL A 107 8.18 -2.78 11.72
CA VAL A 107 8.12 -4.16 12.24
C VAL A 107 8.31 -4.14 13.75
N LYS A 108 7.46 -4.88 14.47
CA LYS A 108 7.58 -5.11 15.92
C LYS A 108 8.21 -6.46 16.24
N GLU A 109 7.81 -7.48 15.51
CA GLU A 109 8.27 -8.85 15.70
C GLU A 109 8.35 -9.56 14.36
N SER A 110 9.38 -10.37 14.16
CA SER A 110 9.50 -11.27 13.02
C SER A 110 10.00 -12.63 13.49
N LYS A 111 9.43 -13.67 12.90
CA LYS A 111 9.78 -15.06 13.15
C LYS A 111 9.89 -15.82 11.84
N GLU A 112 11.01 -16.49 11.64
CA GLU A 112 11.21 -17.35 10.47
C GLU A 112 10.17 -18.48 10.46
N LEU A 113 9.66 -18.80 9.27
CA LEU A 113 8.70 -19.87 9.09
C LEU A 113 9.35 -21.23 9.32
N SER A 114 8.68 -22.09 10.09
CA SER A 114 9.03 -23.51 10.14
C SER A 114 8.78 -24.21 8.80
N GLU A 115 9.43 -25.36 8.56
CA GLU A 115 9.20 -26.17 7.36
C GLU A 115 7.72 -26.48 7.11
N LYS A 116 6.96 -26.74 8.18
CA LYS A 116 5.51 -26.98 8.10
C LYS A 116 4.76 -25.73 7.63
N GLN A 117 5.14 -24.54 8.10
CA GLN A 117 4.54 -23.29 7.65
C GLN A 117 4.91 -22.98 6.21
N VAL A 118 6.15 -23.25 5.79
CA VAL A 118 6.59 -23.13 4.40
C VAL A 118 5.74 -24.02 3.49
N SER A 119 5.52 -25.29 3.86
CA SER A 119 4.62 -26.18 3.11
C SER A 119 3.19 -25.62 3.04
N GLY A 120 2.64 -25.11 4.14
CA GLY A 120 1.32 -24.47 4.14
C GLY A 120 1.23 -23.24 3.23
N VAL A 121 2.30 -22.44 3.13
CA VAL A 121 2.36 -21.31 2.20
C VAL A 121 2.36 -21.78 0.75
N LYS A 122 3.06 -22.88 0.43
CA LYS A 122 3.01 -23.46 -0.93
C LYS A 122 1.60 -23.94 -1.27
N SER A 123 0.93 -24.65 -0.35
CA SER A 123 -0.46 -25.06 -0.56
C SER A 123 -1.38 -23.86 -0.78
N TYR A 124 -1.21 -22.79 0.00
CA TYR A 124 -1.96 -21.54 -0.19
C TYR A 124 -1.79 -20.96 -1.60
N PHE A 125 -0.56 -20.86 -2.12
CA PHE A 125 -0.33 -20.31 -3.45
C PHE A 125 -0.82 -21.23 -4.57
N VAL A 126 -0.80 -22.55 -4.38
CA VAL A 126 -1.44 -23.51 -5.31
C VAL A 126 -2.94 -23.27 -5.35
N GLU A 127 -3.61 -23.20 -4.20
CA GLU A 127 -5.05 -22.96 -4.11
C GLU A 127 -5.45 -21.59 -4.69
N LEU A 128 -4.68 -20.55 -4.35
CA LEU A 128 -4.88 -19.19 -4.86
C LEU A 128 -4.75 -19.12 -6.38
N SER A 129 -3.82 -19.89 -6.96
CA SER A 129 -3.50 -19.84 -8.39
C SER A 129 -4.32 -20.84 -9.22
N ALA A 130 -4.92 -21.86 -8.60
CA ALA A 130 -5.64 -22.92 -9.31
C ALA A 130 -6.73 -22.44 -10.30
N PRO A 131 -7.49 -21.35 -10.05
CA PRO A 131 -8.45 -20.82 -11.01
C PRO A 131 -7.82 -20.33 -12.32
N TYR A 132 -6.56 -19.90 -12.27
CA TYR A 132 -5.85 -19.27 -13.39
C TYR A 132 -4.77 -20.18 -14.00
N VAL A 133 -4.18 -21.04 -13.17
CA VAL A 133 -3.11 -21.98 -13.51
C VAL A 133 -3.45 -23.37 -12.94
N PRO A 134 -4.37 -24.13 -13.57
CA PRO A 134 -4.94 -25.35 -12.98
C PRO A 134 -3.93 -26.47 -12.68
N ASP A 135 -2.82 -26.50 -13.41
CA ASP A 135 -1.78 -27.54 -13.27
C ASP A 135 -0.63 -27.13 -12.33
N ILE A 136 -0.74 -25.99 -11.63
CA ILE A 136 0.27 -25.56 -10.66
C ILE A 136 0.34 -26.55 -9.49
N LYS A 137 1.57 -26.82 -9.03
CA LYS A 137 1.83 -27.74 -7.90
C LYS A 137 2.83 -27.14 -6.95
N GLU A 138 2.86 -27.65 -5.71
CA GLU A 138 3.77 -27.16 -4.68
C GLU A 138 5.24 -27.30 -5.08
N GLU A 139 5.60 -28.30 -5.89
CA GLU A 139 6.97 -28.49 -6.36
C GLU A 139 7.45 -27.40 -7.33
N ALA A 140 6.52 -26.67 -7.94
CA ALA A 140 6.82 -25.51 -8.80
C ALA A 140 7.03 -24.22 -7.99
N LEU A 141 6.85 -24.27 -6.67
CA LEU A 141 6.97 -23.13 -5.77
C LEU A 141 8.20 -23.31 -4.88
N ASP A 142 9.21 -22.48 -5.11
CA ASP A 142 10.43 -22.38 -4.29
C ASP A 142 10.34 -21.18 -3.35
N ILE A 143 10.43 -21.44 -2.05
CA ILE A 143 10.43 -20.40 -1.01
C ILE A 143 11.83 -20.36 -0.43
N LYS A 144 12.56 -19.28 -0.72
CA LYS A 144 13.95 -19.10 -0.26
C LYS A 144 14.02 -18.61 1.17
N GLU A 145 13.12 -17.69 1.51
CA GLU A 145 13.02 -17.05 2.81
C GLU A 145 11.55 -16.81 3.11
N GLY A 146 11.18 -16.88 4.40
CA GLY A 146 9.81 -16.67 4.81
C GLY A 146 9.70 -16.31 6.28
N TYR A 147 8.83 -15.35 6.58
CA TYR A 147 8.63 -14.83 7.93
C TYR A 147 7.15 -14.65 8.24
N GLU A 148 6.76 -14.97 9.48
CA GLU A 148 5.59 -14.41 10.12
C GLU A 148 6.01 -13.08 10.77
N VAL A 149 5.38 -11.98 10.38
CA VAL A 149 5.78 -10.63 10.78
C VAL A 149 4.60 -9.88 11.36
N THR A 150 4.79 -9.31 12.55
CA THR A 150 3.86 -8.35 13.13
C THR A 150 4.41 -6.94 12.95
N TYR A 151 3.65 -6.08 12.29
CA TYR A 151 3.98 -4.67 12.11
C TYR A 151 2.92 -3.77 12.74
N ASN A 152 3.29 -2.54 13.10
CA ASN A 152 2.32 -1.53 13.51
C ASN A 152 2.06 -0.51 12.41
N TYR A 153 0.88 0.08 12.48
CA TYR A 153 0.46 1.16 11.60
C TYR A 153 -0.23 2.27 12.38
N LYS A 154 -0.26 3.44 11.75
CA LYS A 154 -0.88 4.64 12.27
C LYS A 154 -2.10 5.02 11.45
N LYS A 155 -3.03 5.70 12.10
CA LYS A 155 -4.20 6.35 11.51
C LYS A 155 -4.16 7.81 11.95
N ASN A 156 -4.03 8.73 10.99
CA ASN A 156 -3.92 10.16 11.27
C ASN A 156 -2.78 10.50 12.26
N ASP A 157 -1.62 9.86 12.07
CA ASP A 157 -0.41 9.96 12.90
C ASP A 157 -0.52 9.41 14.34
N GLU A 158 -1.69 8.88 14.72
CA GLU A 158 -1.92 8.17 15.98
C GLU A 158 -1.76 6.66 15.81
N ASP A 159 -1.31 5.97 16.85
CA ASP A 159 -1.16 4.51 16.83
C ASP A 159 -2.54 3.85 16.64
N ALA A 160 -2.67 3.06 15.58
CA ALA A 160 -3.95 2.47 15.19
C ALA A 160 -4.06 0.98 15.52
N GLY A 161 -2.94 0.26 15.44
CA GLY A 161 -2.90 -1.15 15.78
C GLY A 161 -1.68 -1.87 15.24
N ASP A 162 -1.69 -3.17 15.48
CA ASP A 162 -0.72 -4.13 14.97
C ASP A 162 -1.44 -5.07 13.98
N GLU A 163 -0.73 -5.53 12.96
CA GLU A 163 -1.20 -6.50 11.97
C GLU A 163 -0.15 -7.62 11.82
N THR A 164 -0.59 -8.86 11.65
CA THR A 164 0.30 -10.02 11.45
C THR A 164 0.11 -10.58 10.04
N VAL A 165 1.20 -10.64 9.28
CA VAL A 165 1.25 -11.15 7.91
C VAL A 165 2.27 -12.26 7.76
N ILE A 166 2.12 -13.07 6.72
CA ILE A 166 3.20 -13.94 6.25
C ILE A 166 3.83 -13.28 5.02
N VAL A 167 5.15 -13.22 4.97
CA VAL A 167 5.91 -12.66 3.84
C VAL A 167 6.96 -13.66 3.40
N VAL A 168 7.03 -13.98 2.09
CA VAL A 168 7.93 -15.00 1.55
C VAL A 168 8.61 -14.55 0.27
N SER A 169 9.87 -14.93 0.07
CA SER A 169 10.58 -14.78 -1.20
C SER A 169 10.28 -15.99 -2.07
N LEU A 170 9.46 -15.80 -3.10
CA LEU A 170 8.92 -16.88 -3.94
C LEU A 170 9.59 -16.87 -5.32
N ASN A 171 10.14 -18.00 -5.78
CA ASN A 171 10.59 -18.25 -7.16
C ASN A 171 11.58 -17.23 -7.79
N ASN A 172 12.17 -16.33 -6.99
CA ASN A 172 12.86 -15.11 -7.47
C ASN A 172 11.94 -14.09 -8.15
N GLU A 173 10.63 -14.23 -7.99
CA GLU A 173 9.58 -13.29 -8.43
C GLU A 173 9.45 -12.10 -7.47
N GLY A 174 10.34 -12.00 -6.48
CA GLY A 174 10.28 -11.05 -5.38
C GLY A 174 9.57 -11.60 -4.14
N TRP A 175 9.18 -10.70 -3.26
CA TRP A 175 8.44 -10.98 -2.04
C TRP A 175 6.95 -11.06 -2.30
N LYS A 176 6.29 -12.05 -1.70
CA LYS A 176 4.83 -12.18 -1.68
C LYS A 176 4.33 -12.01 -0.25
N VAL A 177 3.19 -11.35 -0.08
CA VAL A 177 2.59 -11.04 1.22
C VAL A 177 1.23 -11.73 1.31
N ILE A 178 0.99 -12.42 2.40
CA ILE A 178 -0.28 -13.07 2.73
C ILE A 178 -0.83 -12.34 3.96
N THR A 179 -1.89 -11.58 3.74
CA THR A 179 -2.68 -10.93 4.78
C THR A 179 -3.74 -11.91 5.30
N ARG A 180 -4.15 -11.76 6.57
CA ARG A 180 -5.27 -12.52 7.14
C ARG A 180 -6.62 -12.00 6.69
#